data_AF-A0AAD0SPY9-F1
#
_entry.id   AF-A0AAD0SPY9-F1
#
_cell.length_a   1.000
_cell.length_b   1.000
_cell.length_c   1.000
_cell.angle_alpha   90.00
_cell.angle_beta   90.00
_cell.angle_gamma   90.00
#
_symmetry.space_group_name_H-M   'P 1'
#
loop_
_entity.id
_entity.type
_entity.pdbx_description
1 polymer ?
#
loop_
_entity_poly.entity_id
_entity_poly.type
_entity_poly.pdbx_seq_one_letter_code
_entity_poly.pdbx_strand_id
1 'polypeptide(L)'
;MNANWILPVLTSNYANFLAEMKSRDEDIAIWFDNTTSENLPNKTKRWNSSGGKFEIWDGTTWSDLSNLYEIKVRDSDKLNGQTASYYAVANHGHTAATTTANGFMSSTDKIKLNNIAEDANNYSHPTGDGNLHVPANGIANNGKFLQATSVAGVYIWASLPTSSLSTLGINATAAELNILDGATVSTAELNILDGVLITAEQLNYLSALTGNVQTQLNAKAALASPALTGTPTAPTATVGTNNTQIATTAFVLANITNTVVGTANAGLSAGAIGSYTHASIISGALLSLGGTIAGSGINAGNSKLTGGSVLTGTWRYMGRGSTSQSTESYGLFLRIA
;
A
#
# COMPACT_ATOMS: atom_id res chain seq x y z
N MET A 1 2.45 -116.49 38.63
CA MET A 1 3.01 -116.31 39.99
C MET A 1 1.87 -116.40 40.99
N ASN A 2 2.10 -117.01 42.16
CA ASN A 2 1.10 -117.04 43.24
C ASN A 2 1.04 -115.65 43.90
N ALA A 3 -0.15 -115.08 44.05
CA ALA A 3 -0.35 -113.81 44.76
C ALA A 3 0.32 -113.86 46.15
N ASN A 4 1.00 -112.78 46.55
CA ASN A 4 1.72 -112.72 47.82
C ASN A 4 0.76 -112.39 48.97
N TRP A 5 0.45 -113.40 49.80
CA TRP A 5 -0.46 -113.29 50.94
C TRP A 5 0.26 -113.20 52.30
N ILE A 6 1.54 -112.84 52.33
CA ILE A 6 2.29 -112.73 53.58
C ILE A 6 1.75 -111.57 54.43
N LEU A 7 1.36 -111.86 55.67
CA LEU A 7 0.84 -110.87 56.63
C LEU A 7 2.00 -110.07 57.25
N PRO A 8 1.80 -108.78 57.57
CA PRO A 8 2.81 -107.99 58.28
C PRO A 8 3.10 -108.59 59.67
N VAL A 9 4.37 -108.70 60.04
CA VAL A 9 4.81 -109.15 61.38
C VAL A 9 5.05 -107.95 62.31
N LEU A 10 4.96 -108.19 63.63
CA LEU A 10 4.98 -107.15 64.68
C LEU A 10 6.27 -106.29 64.75
N THR A 11 7.29 -106.60 63.96
CA THR A 11 8.57 -105.85 63.87
C THR A 11 8.71 -105.02 62.58
N SER A 12 7.68 -104.97 61.72
CA SER A 12 7.73 -104.19 60.47
C SER A 12 7.77 -102.68 60.75
N ASN A 13 8.78 -102.01 60.20
CA ASN A 13 8.86 -100.54 60.22
C ASN A 13 7.98 -99.92 59.11
N TYR A 14 7.82 -98.59 59.12
CA TYR A 14 7.01 -97.89 58.12
C TYR A 14 7.47 -98.15 56.67
N ALA A 15 8.78 -98.31 56.44
CA ALA A 15 9.31 -98.61 55.10
C ALA A 15 8.92 -100.00 54.61
N ASN A 16 8.91 -101.00 55.50
CA ASN A 16 8.45 -102.36 55.19
C ASN A 16 6.96 -102.37 54.84
N PHE A 17 6.13 -101.67 55.62
CA PHE A 17 4.70 -101.53 55.33
C PHE A 17 4.46 -100.86 53.97
N LEU A 18 5.21 -99.78 53.65
CA LEU A 18 5.10 -99.11 52.35
C LEU A 18 5.53 -100.01 51.20
N ALA A 19 6.59 -100.80 51.37
CA ALA A 19 7.05 -101.74 50.35
C ALA A 19 6.02 -102.85 50.10
N GLU A 20 5.45 -103.42 51.16
CA GLU A 20 4.40 -104.43 51.08
C GLU A 20 3.12 -103.87 50.41
N MET A 21 2.71 -102.65 50.75
CA MET A 21 1.57 -102.00 50.09
C MET A 21 1.84 -101.77 48.60
N LYS A 22 3.03 -101.27 48.24
CA LYS A 22 3.41 -101.05 46.85
C LYS A 22 3.46 -102.35 46.05
N SER A 23 3.99 -103.44 46.61
CA SER A 23 3.96 -104.75 45.95
C SER A 23 2.54 -105.26 45.75
N ARG A 24 1.63 -105.03 46.72
CA ARG A 24 0.21 -105.39 46.57
C ARG A 24 -0.51 -104.52 45.53
N ASP A 25 -0.21 -103.24 45.49
CA ASP A 25 -0.76 -102.32 44.49
C ASP A 25 -0.25 -102.67 43.08
N GLU A 26 1.02 -103.09 42.96
CA GLU A 26 1.60 -103.62 41.72
C GLU A 26 0.93 -104.94 41.30
N ASP A 27 0.74 -105.90 42.22
CA ASP A 27 0.03 -107.16 41.96
C ASP A 27 -1.43 -106.91 41.50
N ILE A 28 -2.12 -105.94 42.12
CA ILE A 28 -3.49 -105.53 41.74
C ILE A 28 -3.51 -104.76 40.42
N ALA A 29 -2.40 -104.11 40.02
CA ALA A 29 -2.31 -103.41 38.74
C ALA A 29 -2.02 -104.36 37.57
N ILE A 30 -1.26 -105.44 37.78
CA ILE A 30 -0.86 -106.40 36.72
C ILE A 30 -1.84 -107.58 36.54
N TRP A 31 -2.81 -107.75 37.44
CA TRP A 31 -3.90 -108.75 37.36
C TRP A 31 -3.36 -110.19 37.22
N PHE A 32 -3.50 -110.78 36.02
CA PHE A 32 -3.11 -112.15 35.68
C PHE A 32 -1.99 -112.18 34.63
N ASP A 33 -0.99 -111.32 34.77
CA ASP A 33 0.14 -111.27 33.84
C ASP A 33 0.91 -112.61 33.84
N ASN A 34 1.15 -113.16 32.65
CA ASN A 34 1.82 -114.43 32.41
C ASN A 34 1.30 -115.67 33.20
N THR A 35 0.00 -115.77 33.47
CA THR A 35 -0.61 -116.99 34.04
C THR A 35 -0.83 -118.08 32.98
N THR A 36 -0.75 -119.35 33.39
CA THR A 36 -1.08 -120.51 32.56
C THR A 36 -2.60 -120.64 32.38
N SER A 37 -3.04 -121.13 31.23
CA SER A 37 -4.45 -121.13 30.78
C SER A 37 -5.37 -122.13 31.48
N GLU A 38 -5.00 -122.65 32.64
CA GLU A 38 -5.73 -123.72 33.31
C GLU A 38 -6.83 -123.13 34.21
N ASN A 39 -8.11 -123.40 33.87
CA ASN A 39 -9.32 -122.98 34.59
C ASN A 39 -9.63 -121.47 34.62
N LEU A 40 -9.24 -120.72 33.58
CA LEU A 40 -9.66 -119.32 33.43
C LEU A 40 -11.10 -119.22 32.87
N PRO A 41 -12.01 -118.46 33.51
CA PRO A 41 -13.32 -118.16 32.94
C PRO A 41 -13.21 -117.38 31.62
N ASN A 42 -14.12 -117.63 30.67
CA ASN A 42 -14.19 -116.82 29.44
C ASN A 42 -14.33 -115.33 29.78
N LYS A 43 -13.67 -114.49 29.00
CA LYS A 43 -13.57 -113.03 29.15
C LYS A 43 -12.73 -112.54 30.32
N THR A 44 -11.91 -113.41 30.93
CA THR A 44 -10.86 -112.95 31.84
C THR A 44 -9.97 -111.96 31.10
N LYS A 45 -9.63 -110.83 31.72
CA LYS A 45 -8.71 -109.85 31.14
C LYS A 45 -7.38 -109.91 31.88
N ARG A 46 -6.29 -109.66 31.17
CA ARG A 46 -4.96 -109.50 31.77
C ARG A 46 -4.22 -108.33 31.13
N TRP A 47 -3.27 -107.78 31.87
CA TRP A 47 -2.17 -107.04 31.26
C TRP A 47 -1.12 -108.04 30.78
N ASN A 48 -0.63 -107.90 29.54
CA ASN A 48 0.53 -108.61 29.03
C ASN A 48 1.70 -107.62 29.01
N SER A 49 2.60 -107.73 29.98
CA SER A 49 3.74 -106.81 30.11
C SER A 49 4.75 -106.93 28.97
N SER A 50 4.94 -108.14 28.43
CA SER A 50 5.84 -108.38 27.28
C SER A 50 5.30 -107.76 25.99
N GLY A 51 3.98 -107.66 25.85
CA GLY A 51 3.30 -107.02 24.73
C GLY A 51 2.86 -105.57 24.95
N GLY A 52 2.98 -105.04 26.17
CA GLY A 52 2.55 -103.69 26.54
C GLY A 52 1.06 -103.43 26.29
N LYS A 53 0.20 -104.44 26.46
CA LYS A 53 -1.22 -104.35 26.08
C LYS A 53 -2.13 -105.17 26.99
N PHE A 54 -3.41 -104.80 27.05
CA PHE A 54 -4.44 -105.63 27.66
C PHE A 54 -4.94 -106.70 26.69
N GLU A 55 -5.10 -107.93 27.19
CA GLU A 55 -5.61 -109.08 26.46
C GLU A 55 -6.86 -109.65 27.15
N ILE A 56 -7.68 -110.37 26.40
CA ILE A 56 -8.88 -111.06 26.86
C ILE A 56 -8.83 -112.54 26.50
N TRP A 57 -9.14 -113.40 27.47
CA TRP A 57 -9.25 -114.83 27.29
C TRP A 57 -10.58 -115.17 26.61
N ASP A 58 -10.53 -115.79 25.44
CA ASP A 58 -11.73 -116.21 24.70
C ASP A 58 -12.25 -117.61 25.10
N GLY A 59 -11.51 -118.31 25.97
CA GLY A 59 -11.76 -119.71 26.35
C GLY A 59 -10.70 -120.68 25.84
N THR A 60 -9.88 -120.27 24.88
CA THR A 60 -8.86 -121.10 24.23
C THR A 60 -7.52 -120.39 24.04
N THR A 61 -7.54 -119.09 23.77
CA THR A 61 -6.35 -118.25 23.57
C THR A 61 -6.52 -116.86 24.17
N TRP A 62 -5.39 -116.19 24.42
CA TRP A 62 -5.38 -114.77 24.76
C TRP A 62 -5.38 -113.94 23.49
N SER A 63 -6.40 -113.10 23.34
CA SER A 63 -6.60 -112.21 22.20
C SER A 63 -6.52 -110.73 22.63
N ASP A 64 -6.17 -109.82 21.72
CA ASP A 64 -6.03 -108.39 22.04
C ASP A 64 -7.37 -107.77 22.46
N LEU A 65 -7.41 -107.13 23.65
CA LEU A 65 -8.63 -106.49 24.16
C LEU A 65 -9.07 -105.31 23.29
N SER A 66 -8.12 -104.64 22.62
CA SER A 66 -8.38 -103.51 21.71
C SER A 66 -9.21 -103.89 20.48
N ASN A 67 -9.28 -105.17 20.11
CA ASN A 67 -10.11 -105.62 18.99
C ASN A 67 -11.61 -105.69 19.34
N LEU A 68 -11.96 -105.73 20.64
CA LEU A 68 -13.34 -105.79 21.11
C LEU A 68 -13.91 -104.41 21.49
N TYR A 69 -13.04 -103.43 21.78
CA TYR A 69 -13.41 -102.05 22.14
C TYR A 69 -12.45 -101.06 21.48
N GLU A 70 -12.61 -100.83 20.17
CA GLU A 70 -11.78 -99.90 19.42
C GLU A 70 -12.08 -98.42 19.77
N ILE A 71 -11.15 -97.74 20.45
CA ILE A 71 -10.91 -96.31 20.21
C ILE A 71 -9.63 -96.25 19.38
N LYS A 72 -9.76 -96.21 18.06
CA LYS A 72 -8.61 -96.00 17.18
C LYS A 72 -8.29 -94.50 17.10
N VAL A 73 -7.06 -94.12 17.50
CA VAL A 73 -6.46 -92.81 17.19
C VAL A 73 -5.10 -93.06 16.54
N ARG A 74 -5.10 -93.27 15.23
CA ARG A 74 -3.95 -93.23 14.32
C ARG A 74 -4.39 -92.57 13.02
N ASP A 75 -3.47 -91.92 12.29
CA ASP A 75 -3.76 -91.22 11.02
C ASP A 75 -4.38 -92.10 9.92
N SER A 76 -4.39 -93.43 10.09
CA SER A 76 -5.07 -94.40 9.23
C SER A 76 -6.58 -94.51 9.47
N ASP A 77 -7.10 -93.88 10.53
CA ASP A 77 -8.49 -94.05 10.93
C ASP A 77 -9.42 -93.20 10.07
N LYS A 78 -10.47 -93.87 9.59
CA LYS A 78 -11.44 -93.28 8.68
C LYS A 78 -12.71 -92.92 9.45
N LEU A 79 -13.06 -91.64 9.49
CA LEU A 79 -14.40 -91.21 9.92
C LEU A 79 -15.32 -91.28 8.70
N ASN A 80 -16.34 -92.15 8.73
CA ASN A 80 -17.25 -92.41 7.60
C ASN A 80 -16.52 -92.84 6.31
N GLY A 81 -15.44 -93.61 6.42
CA GLY A 81 -14.68 -94.11 5.25
C GLY A 81 -13.63 -93.14 4.69
N GLN A 82 -13.49 -91.94 5.26
CA GLN A 82 -12.59 -90.88 4.81
C GLN A 82 -11.44 -90.67 5.81
N THR A 83 -10.19 -90.55 5.33
CA THR A 83 -9.01 -90.26 6.17
C THR A 83 -9.03 -88.82 6.67
N ALA A 84 -8.20 -88.49 7.68
CA ALA A 84 -8.04 -87.11 8.16
C ALA A 84 -7.71 -86.11 7.03
N SER A 85 -6.95 -86.55 6.02
CA SER A 85 -6.59 -85.79 4.83
C SER A 85 -7.75 -85.41 3.89
N TYR A 86 -8.91 -86.08 4.01
CA TYR A 86 -10.12 -85.70 3.29
C TYR A 86 -10.79 -84.47 3.92
N TYR A 87 -10.78 -84.39 5.26
CA TYR A 87 -11.38 -83.28 6.00
C TYR A 87 -10.42 -82.10 6.17
N ALA A 88 -9.11 -82.33 6.06
CA ALA A 88 -8.08 -81.31 6.08
C ALA A 88 -7.02 -81.63 5.02
N VAL A 89 -6.98 -80.83 3.94
CA VAL A 89 -5.92 -80.96 2.93
C VAL A 89 -4.57 -80.72 3.62
N ALA A 90 -3.59 -81.62 3.42
CA ALA A 90 -2.29 -81.59 4.10
C ALA A 90 -1.48 -80.29 3.87
N ASN A 91 -1.92 -79.44 2.95
CA ASN A 91 -1.34 -78.15 2.66
C ASN A 91 -2.47 -77.12 2.63
N HIS A 92 -2.38 -76.06 3.45
CA HIS A 92 -3.32 -74.93 3.45
C HIS A 92 -3.16 -74.04 2.20
N GLY A 93 -2.82 -74.65 1.06
CA GLY A 93 -2.63 -73.97 -0.21
C GLY A 93 -3.97 -73.70 -0.88
N HIS A 94 -4.40 -72.43 -0.84
CA HIS A 94 -5.51 -71.97 -1.66
C HIS A 94 -4.95 -71.39 -2.96
N THR A 95 -5.64 -71.63 -4.07
CA THR A 95 -5.32 -71.01 -5.36
C THR A 95 -5.47 -69.49 -5.24
N ALA A 96 -4.59 -68.74 -5.91
CA ALA A 96 -4.69 -67.29 -5.95
C ALA A 96 -6.02 -66.85 -6.56
N ALA A 97 -6.62 -65.78 -6.03
CA ALA A 97 -7.82 -65.21 -6.62
C ALA A 97 -7.50 -64.68 -8.03
N THR A 98 -8.29 -65.11 -9.02
CA THR A 98 -8.23 -64.59 -10.38
C THR A 98 -9.43 -63.67 -10.63
N THR A 99 -9.51 -63.08 -11.82
CA THR A 99 -10.68 -62.29 -12.22
C THR A 99 -11.95 -63.14 -12.44
N THR A 100 -11.83 -64.47 -12.47
CA THR A 100 -12.94 -65.39 -12.74
C THR A 100 -13.14 -66.46 -11.68
N ALA A 101 -12.18 -66.65 -10.77
CA ALA A 101 -12.24 -67.64 -9.70
C ALA A 101 -11.89 -67.01 -8.35
N ASN A 102 -12.66 -67.36 -7.32
CA ASN A 102 -12.42 -66.88 -5.95
C ASN A 102 -11.18 -67.56 -5.36
N GLY A 103 -10.39 -66.79 -4.61
CA GLY A 103 -9.33 -67.29 -3.74
C GLY A 103 -9.61 -66.86 -2.30
N PHE A 104 -8.62 -66.32 -1.59
CA PHE A 104 -8.82 -65.67 -0.28
C PHE A 104 -9.65 -64.37 -0.36
N MET A 105 -9.70 -63.75 -1.54
CA MET A 105 -10.60 -62.64 -1.87
C MET A 105 -11.52 -63.04 -3.01
N SER A 106 -12.69 -62.40 -3.12
CA SER A 106 -13.64 -62.68 -4.20
C SER A 106 -13.07 -62.26 -5.56
N SER A 107 -13.46 -62.96 -6.63
CA SER A 107 -13.14 -62.56 -8.02
C SER A 107 -13.65 -61.14 -8.32
N THR A 108 -14.78 -60.74 -7.74
CA THR A 108 -15.34 -59.39 -7.86
C THR A 108 -14.43 -58.34 -7.21
N ASP A 109 -13.91 -58.59 -6.01
CA ASP A 109 -12.99 -57.65 -5.36
C ASP A 109 -11.61 -57.66 -6.03
N LYS A 110 -11.18 -58.80 -6.58
CA LYS A 110 -9.95 -58.88 -7.38
C LYS A 110 -10.02 -58.01 -8.64
N ILE A 111 -11.17 -57.95 -9.30
CA ILE A 111 -11.40 -57.04 -10.45
C ILE A 111 -11.26 -55.57 -10.02
N LYS A 112 -11.82 -55.18 -8.86
CA LYS A 112 -11.69 -53.80 -8.35
C LYS A 112 -10.24 -53.43 -8.06
N LEU A 113 -9.47 -54.35 -7.46
CA LEU A 113 -8.08 -54.10 -7.09
C LEU A 113 -7.09 -54.19 -8.27
N ASN A 114 -7.41 -54.92 -9.35
CA ASN A 114 -6.49 -55.06 -10.49
C ASN A 114 -6.22 -53.75 -11.26
N ASN A 115 -7.11 -52.75 -11.14
CA ASN A 115 -6.92 -51.43 -11.75
C ASN A 115 -6.20 -50.43 -10.82
N ILE A 116 -5.84 -50.86 -9.61
CA ILE A 116 -5.11 -50.05 -8.64
C ILE A 116 -3.63 -50.36 -8.83
N ALA A 117 -2.85 -49.37 -9.27
CA ALA A 117 -1.40 -49.50 -9.42
C ALA A 117 -0.74 -49.82 -8.06
N GLU A 118 0.42 -50.48 -8.09
CA GLU A 118 1.26 -50.64 -6.91
C GLU A 118 1.50 -49.25 -6.28
N ASP A 119 1.37 -49.12 -4.97
CA ASP A 119 1.46 -47.86 -4.20
C ASP A 119 0.37 -46.78 -4.44
N ALA A 120 -0.75 -47.07 -5.10
CA ALA A 120 -1.80 -46.06 -5.36
C ALA A 120 -2.46 -45.43 -4.12
N ASN A 121 -2.26 -45.98 -2.91
CA ASN A 121 -2.69 -45.38 -1.64
C ASN A 121 -1.63 -44.48 -1.00
N ASN A 122 -0.43 -44.37 -1.58
CA ASN A 122 0.61 -43.46 -1.11
C ASN A 122 0.37 -42.05 -1.67
N TYR A 123 -0.69 -41.39 -1.19
CA TYR A 123 -0.85 -39.96 -1.40
C TYR A 123 0.19 -39.21 -0.55
N SER A 124 1.39 -39.02 -1.10
CA SER A 124 2.37 -38.10 -0.53
C SER A 124 2.03 -36.68 -0.95
N HIS A 125 1.64 -35.85 0.02
CA HIS A 125 1.36 -34.45 -0.22
C HIS A 125 2.66 -33.73 -0.62
N PRO A 126 2.72 -33.02 -1.76
CA PRO A 126 3.89 -32.24 -2.12
C PRO A 126 4.21 -31.25 -0.99
N THR A 127 5.47 -31.14 -0.60
CA THR A 127 5.94 -30.24 0.48
C THR A 127 6.37 -28.86 -0.04
N GLY A 128 6.15 -28.57 -1.33
CA GLY A 128 6.37 -27.26 -1.94
C GLY A 128 5.09 -26.42 -1.95
N ASP A 129 5.25 -25.10 -1.95
CA ASP A 129 4.16 -24.13 -1.94
C ASP A 129 3.18 -24.36 -3.11
N GLY A 130 1.92 -24.74 -2.82
CA GLY A 130 0.93 -24.91 -3.89
C GLY A 130 -0.34 -25.70 -3.58
N ASN A 131 -0.75 -25.89 -2.32
CA ASN A 131 -1.86 -26.80 -2.01
C ASN A 131 -3.26 -26.16 -1.97
N LEU A 132 -3.51 -25.38 -3.03
CA LEU A 132 -4.68 -25.56 -3.88
C LEU A 132 -4.21 -25.56 -5.35
N HIS A 133 -3.89 -26.74 -5.91
CA HIS A 133 -3.64 -27.04 -7.34
C HIS A 133 -3.10 -25.90 -8.22
N VAL A 134 -2.10 -25.14 -7.76
CA VAL A 134 -1.46 -24.14 -8.62
C VAL A 134 -0.51 -24.93 -9.52
N PRO A 135 -0.81 -25.18 -10.81
CA PRO A 135 0.02 -26.07 -11.61
C PRO A 135 1.42 -25.48 -11.66
N ALA A 136 2.42 -26.25 -11.25
CA ALA A 136 3.82 -25.86 -11.33
C ALA A 136 4.10 -25.42 -12.77
N ASN A 137 4.21 -24.13 -13.00
CA ASN A 137 4.32 -23.60 -14.33
C ASN A 137 5.64 -22.87 -14.48
N GLY A 138 6.30 -23.16 -15.61
CA GLY A 138 7.46 -22.40 -16.03
C GLY A 138 7.13 -20.91 -16.09
N ILE A 139 8.19 -20.10 -16.01
CA ILE A 139 8.31 -18.63 -16.09
C ILE A 139 7.27 -17.86 -16.96
N ALA A 140 6.56 -18.50 -17.88
CA ALA A 140 5.51 -17.92 -18.72
C ALA A 140 4.27 -17.40 -17.96
N ASN A 141 4.09 -17.72 -16.68
CA ASN A 141 2.91 -17.33 -15.89
C ASN A 141 3.23 -16.43 -14.68
N ASN A 142 4.45 -15.90 -14.62
CA ASN A 142 4.85 -14.96 -13.57
C ASN A 142 3.90 -13.73 -13.56
N GLY A 143 3.32 -13.42 -12.39
CA GLY A 143 2.40 -12.29 -12.20
C GLY A 143 0.93 -12.53 -12.62
N LYS A 144 0.55 -13.75 -13.03
CA LYS A 144 -0.84 -14.14 -13.29
C LYS A 144 -1.49 -14.74 -12.04
N PHE A 145 -2.82 -14.74 -11.97
CA PHE A 145 -3.59 -15.43 -10.93
C PHE A 145 -4.49 -16.50 -11.55
N LEU A 146 -4.90 -17.49 -10.75
CA LEU A 146 -5.89 -18.50 -11.18
C LEU A 146 -7.29 -17.90 -11.09
N GLN A 147 -7.95 -17.72 -12.22
CA GLN A 147 -9.34 -17.28 -12.30
C GLN A 147 -10.25 -18.50 -12.47
N ALA A 148 -11.24 -18.63 -11.60
CA ALA A 148 -12.32 -19.60 -11.79
C ALA A 148 -13.16 -19.20 -13.01
N THR A 149 -13.48 -20.18 -13.85
CA THR A 149 -14.37 -19.96 -14.99
C THR A 149 -15.83 -20.18 -14.59
N SER A 150 -16.75 -20.02 -15.54
CA SER A 150 -18.16 -20.38 -15.35
C SER A 150 -18.39 -21.90 -15.21
N VAL A 151 -17.37 -22.73 -15.45
CA VAL A 151 -17.42 -24.18 -15.29
C VAL A 151 -16.77 -24.56 -13.96
N ALA A 152 -17.53 -25.26 -13.11
CA ALA A 152 -17.05 -25.72 -11.80
C ALA A 152 -15.77 -26.56 -11.94
N GLY A 153 -14.77 -26.26 -11.11
CA GLY A 153 -13.48 -26.97 -11.09
C GLY A 153 -12.53 -26.61 -12.24
N VAL A 154 -12.90 -25.71 -13.15
CA VAL A 154 -12.04 -25.26 -14.25
C VAL A 154 -11.47 -23.88 -13.92
N TYR A 155 -10.13 -23.80 -13.86
CA TYR A 155 -9.37 -22.58 -13.57
C TYR A 155 -8.43 -22.25 -14.74
N ILE A 156 -8.26 -20.96 -15.02
CA ILE A 156 -7.34 -20.46 -16.06
C ILE A 156 -6.36 -19.46 -15.46
N TRP A 157 -5.13 -19.44 -15.97
CA TRP A 157 -4.16 -18.39 -15.63
C TRP A 157 -4.50 -17.10 -16.35
N ALA A 158 -5.00 -16.12 -15.61
CA ALA A 158 -5.38 -14.82 -16.13
C ALA A 158 -4.45 -13.73 -15.59
N SER A 159 -4.17 -12.73 -16.42
CA SER A 159 -3.67 -11.44 -15.92
C SER A 159 -4.81 -10.74 -15.18
N LEU A 160 -4.49 -9.97 -14.12
CA LEU A 160 -5.45 -9.09 -13.43
C LEU A 160 -6.25 -8.31 -14.50
N PRO A 161 -7.57 -8.53 -14.62
CA PRO A 161 -8.37 -7.81 -15.59
C PRO A 161 -8.24 -6.32 -15.25
N THR A 162 -8.03 -5.46 -16.24
CA THR A 162 -8.10 -4.01 -16.01
C THR A 162 -9.47 -3.61 -15.43
N SER A 163 -10.50 -4.45 -15.62
CA SER A 163 -11.82 -4.35 -15.01
C SER A 163 -11.92 -4.82 -13.56
N SER A 164 -10.92 -5.48 -12.94
CA SER A 164 -11.01 -5.79 -11.49
C SER A 164 -10.88 -4.53 -10.63
N LEU A 165 -10.40 -3.41 -11.19
CA LEU A 165 -10.51 -2.10 -10.56
C LEU A 165 -11.96 -1.56 -10.61
N SER A 166 -12.78 -2.03 -11.54
CA SER A 166 -14.17 -1.56 -11.70
C SER A 166 -15.07 -1.92 -10.52
N THR A 167 -14.73 -2.94 -9.72
CA THR A 167 -15.47 -3.27 -8.49
C THR A 167 -15.27 -2.24 -7.37
N LEU A 168 -14.25 -1.38 -7.49
CA LEU A 168 -14.04 -0.21 -6.63
C LEU A 168 -14.80 1.02 -7.14
N GLY A 169 -15.52 0.91 -8.26
CA GLY A 169 -16.20 2.05 -8.91
C GLY A 169 -15.24 3.06 -9.54
N ILE A 170 -13.96 2.70 -9.74
CA ILE A 170 -12.97 3.58 -10.36
C ILE A 170 -13.08 3.43 -11.90
N ASN A 171 -13.46 4.51 -12.57
CA ASN A 171 -13.55 4.59 -14.04
C ASN A 171 -12.23 5.02 -14.73
N ALA A 172 -11.16 5.24 -13.96
CA ALA A 172 -9.85 5.64 -14.48
C ALA A 172 -9.14 4.49 -15.22
N THR A 173 -8.54 4.80 -16.37
CA THR A 173 -7.63 3.97 -17.13
C THR A 173 -6.31 3.74 -16.38
N ALA A 174 -5.56 2.70 -16.76
CA ALA A 174 -4.21 2.48 -16.22
C ALA A 174 -3.28 3.67 -16.48
N ALA A 175 -3.45 4.38 -17.60
CA ALA A 175 -2.69 5.58 -17.91
C ALA A 175 -2.99 6.74 -16.94
N GLU A 176 -4.28 6.97 -16.62
CA GLU A 176 -4.69 7.99 -15.64
C GLU A 176 -4.17 7.67 -14.24
N LEU A 177 -4.17 6.40 -13.82
CA LEU A 177 -3.62 5.98 -12.54
C LEU A 177 -2.09 6.08 -12.49
N ASN A 178 -1.40 5.72 -13.57
CA ASN A 178 0.06 5.80 -13.64
C ASN A 178 0.57 7.26 -13.54
N ILE A 179 -0.25 8.26 -13.82
CA ILE A 179 0.09 9.68 -13.58
C ILE A 179 0.16 9.99 -12.07
N LEU A 180 -0.60 9.27 -11.24
CA LEU A 180 -0.55 9.38 -9.78
C LEU A 180 0.58 8.53 -9.17
N ASP A 181 1.19 7.63 -9.94
CA ASP A 181 2.32 6.83 -9.46
C ASP A 181 3.53 7.73 -9.16
N GLY A 182 3.95 7.75 -7.89
CA GLY A 182 5.00 8.63 -7.40
C GLY A 182 4.56 10.07 -7.06
N ALA A 183 3.27 10.41 -7.22
CA ALA A 183 2.76 11.71 -6.77
C ALA A 183 2.59 11.75 -5.24
N THR A 184 3.27 12.67 -4.56
CA THR A 184 3.05 12.94 -3.13
C THR A 184 1.87 13.90 -2.97
N VAL A 185 0.64 13.37 -3.02
CA VAL A 185 -0.60 14.13 -2.85
C VAL A 185 -1.48 13.51 -1.77
N SER A 186 -2.08 14.34 -0.93
CA SER A 186 -3.10 13.97 0.05
C SER A 186 -4.48 13.88 -0.58
N THR A 187 -5.42 13.21 0.10
CA THR A 187 -6.82 13.18 -0.31
C THR A 187 -7.44 14.59 -0.37
N ALA A 188 -7.00 15.48 0.51
CA ALA A 188 -7.44 16.88 0.51
C ALA A 188 -6.97 17.63 -0.74
N GLU A 189 -5.72 17.45 -1.16
CA GLU A 189 -5.17 18.07 -2.38
C GLU A 189 -5.88 17.56 -3.64
N LEU A 190 -6.14 16.25 -3.73
CA LEU A 190 -6.88 15.67 -4.85
C LEU A 190 -8.33 16.18 -4.91
N ASN A 191 -9.03 16.25 -3.78
CA ASN A 191 -10.39 16.78 -3.71
C ASN A 191 -10.47 18.26 -4.08
N ILE A 192 -9.39 19.02 -3.91
CA ILE A 192 -9.33 20.42 -4.35
C ILE A 192 -9.19 20.51 -5.87
N LEU A 193 -8.51 19.55 -6.52
CA LEU A 193 -8.39 19.47 -7.98
C LEU A 193 -9.69 19.02 -8.66
N ASP A 194 -10.49 18.20 -7.98
CA ASP A 194 -11.82 17.81 -8.43
C ASP A 194 -12.78 19.02 -8.39
N GLY A 195 -13.21 19.49 -9.57
CA GLY A 195 -14.07 20.66 -9.71
C GLY A 195 -13.35 21.99 -9.96
N VAL A 196 -12.03 21.98 -10.17
CA VAL A 196 -11.29 23.16 -10.62
C VAL A 196 -11.66 23.51 -12.06
N LEU A 197 -12.18 24.73 -12.28
CA LEU A 197 -12.56 25.24 -13.61
C LEU A 197 -11.45 26.06 -14.30
N ILE A 198 -10.30 26.28 -13.66
CA ILE A 198 -9.19 27.03 -14.27
C ILE A 198 -8.41 26.14 -15.26
N THR A 199 -8.07 26.73 -16.40
CA THR A 199 -7.20 26.12 -17.40
C THR A 199 -5.75 26.00 -16.92
N ALA A 200 -4.95 25.12 -17.53
CA ALA A 200 -3.52 25.01 -17.23
C ALA A 200 -2.77 26.34 -17.44
N GLU A 201 -3.19 27.14 -18.42
CA GLU A 201 -2.62 28.47 -18.66
C GLU A 201 -2.92 29.43 -17.51
N GLN A 202 -4.16 29.44 -17.02
CA GLN A 202 -4.55 30.25 -15.87
C GLN A 202 -3.80 29.87 -14.59
N LEU A 203 -3.54 28.56 -14.39
CA LEU A 203 -2.72 28.09 -13.28
C LEU A 203 -1.26 28.56 -13.42
N ASN A 204 -0.73 28.63 -14.64
CA ASN A 204 0.63 29.12 -14.88
C ASN A 204 0.79 30.62 -14.59
N TYR A 205 -0.28 31.43 -14.59
CA TYR A 205 -0.19 32.80 -14.08
C TYR A 205 0.06 32.86 -12.57
N LEU A 206 -0.41 31.87 -11.80
CA LEU A 206 -0.15 31.79 -10.36
C LEU A 206 1.29 31.38 -10.06
N SER A 207 1.95 30.62 -10.93
CA SER A 207 3.35 30.21 -10.73
C SER A 207 4.33 31.38 -10.82
N ALA A 208 3.98 32.43 -11.54
CA ALA A 208 4.76 33.68 -11.62
C ALA A 208 4.58 34.58 -10.38
N LEU A 209 3.69 34.23 -9.45
CA LEU A 209 3.38 35.05 -8.29
C LEU A 209 4.43 34.86 -7.19
N THR A 210 5.09 35.94 -6.78
CA THR A 210 6.13 35.92 -5.73
C THR A 210 5.62 35.85 -4.28
N GLY A 211 4.31 35.68 -4.05
CA GLY A 211 3.73 35.65 -2.70
C GLY A 211 2.21 35.51 -2.70
N ASN A 212 1.55 35.81 -1.58
CA ASN A 212 0.10 35.77 -1.51
C ASN A 212 -0.56 36.79 -2.46
N VAL A 213 -1.54 36.34 -3.27
CA VAL A 213 -2.26 37.18 -4.26
C VAL A 213 -2.82 38.44 -3.60
N GLN A 214 -3.46 38.29 -2.44
CA GLN A 214 -4.10 39.40 -1.76
C GLN A 214 -3.08 40.45 -1.32
N THR A 215 -1.90 40.04 -0.87
CA THR A 215 -0.82 40.97 -0.53
C THR A 215 -0.37 41.79 -1.74
N GLN A 216 -0.24 41.15 -2.91
CA GLN A 216 0.17 41.85 -4.13
C GLN A 216 -0.91 42.81 -4.64
N LEU A 217 -2.18 42.43 -4.53
CA LEU A 217 -3.31 43.30 -4.85
C LEU A 217 -3.38 44.49 -3.90
N ASN A 218 -3.17 44.27 -2.59
CA ASN A 218 -3.17 45.32 -1.58
C ASN A 218 -2.03 46.33 -1.76
N ALA A 219 -0.95 45.96 -2.45
CA ALA A 219 0.15 46.86 -2.76
C ALA A 219 -0.13 47.81 -3.95
N LYS A 220 -1.23 47.60 -4.70
CA LYS A 220 -1.64 48.49 -5.79
C LYS A 220 -2.44 49.68 -5.25
N ALA A 221 -2.34 50.82 -5.93
CA ALA A 221 -3.14 51.99 -5.60
C ALA A 221 -4.63 51.75 -5.93
N ALA A 222 -5.53 52.32 -5.12
CA ALA A 222 -6.97 52.24 -5.37
C ALA A 222 -7.36 52.95 -6.67
N LEU A 223 -8.39 52.44 -7.37
CA LEU A 223 -8.88 53.05 -8.61
C LEU A 223 -9.49 54.43 -8.38
N ALA A 224 -10.29 54.57 -7.32
CA ALA A 224 -10.95 55.81 -6.95
C ALA A 224 -10.17 56.51 -5.84
N SER A 225 -9.82 57.78 -6.06
CA SER A 225 -9.16 58.65 -5.08
C SER A 225 -7.96 57.99 -4.37
N PRO A 226 -6.95 57.49 -5.10
CA PRO A 226 -5.80 56.85 -4.48
C PRO A 226 -5.04 57.82 -3.56
N ALA A 227 -4.81 57.40 -2.33
CA ALA A 227 -3.79 58.02 -1.48
C ALA A 227 -2.41 57.50 -1.91
N LEU A 228 -1.70 58.27 -2.74
CA LEU A 228 -0.35 57.93 -3.19
C LEU A 228 0.66 58.20 -2.07
N THR A 229 1.66 57.32 -1.93
CA THR A 229 2.77 57.46 -0.98
C THR A 229 4.09 57.69 -1.72
N GLY A 230 5.10 58.23 -1.01
CA GLY A 230 6.39 58.59 -1.60
C GLY A 230 6.30 59.88 -2.45
N THR A 231 7.06 59.92 -3.55
CA THR A 231 7.04 61.03 -4.52
C THR A 231 6.42 60.54 -5.84
N PRO A 232 5.12 60.75 -6.06
CA PRO A 232 4.47 60.36 -7.30
C PRO A 232 5.15 61.03 -8.51
N THR A 233 5.42 60.24 -9.53
CA THR A 233 5.91 60.75 -10.83
C THR A 233 4.81 60.61 -11.87
N ALA A 234 4.77 61.56 -12.79
CA ALA A 234 3.94 61.50 -13.99
C ALA A 234 4.76 62.02 -15.17
N PRO A 235 4.45 61.63 -16.41
CA PRO A 235 5.10 62.19 -17.60
C PRO A 235 4.88 63.72 -17.66
N THR A 236 5.94 64.50 -17.86
CA THR A 236 5.85 65.96 -18.04
C THR A 236 5.33 66.27 -19.43
N ALA A 237 4.16 66.92 -19.50
CA ALA A 237 3.58 67.38 -20.76
C ALA A 237 4.42 68.49 -21.41
N THR A 238 4.31 68.63 -22.72
CA THR A 238 4.89 69.77 -23.45
C THR A 238 4.16 71.06 -23.08
N VAL A 239 4.87 72.20 -23.05
CA VAL A 239 4.30 73.53 -22.78
C VAL A 239 3.09 73.81 -23.68
N GLY A 240 2.03 74.40 -23.11
CA GLY A 240 0.78 74.70 -23.82
C GLY A 240 -0.23 73.55 -23.92
N THR A 241 0.06 72.36 -23.39
CA THR A 241 -0.89 71.23 -23.36
C THR A 241 -2.10 71.53 -22.45
N ASN A 242 -3.33 71.32 -22.96
CA ASN A 242 -4.59 71.58 -22.22
C ASN A 242 -5.56 70.38 -22.20
N ASN A 243 -5.08 69.19 -21.85
CA ASN A 243 -5.90 67.98 -21.78
C ASN A 243 -6.05 67.47 -20.34
N THR A 244 -6.57 66.25 -20.16
CA THR A 244 -6.83 65.63 -18.85
C THR A 244 -5.59 65.01 -18.20
N GLN A 245 -4.39 65.26 -18.72
CA GLN A 245 -3.14 64.78 -18.11
C GLN A 245 -2.86 65.51 -16.80
N ILE A 246 -2.25 64.82 -15.83
CA ILE A 246 -1.80 65.41 -14.57
C ILE A 246 -0.70 66.45 -14.86
N ALA A 247 -0.87 67.68 -14.35
CA ALA A 247 0.15 68.72 -14.42
C ALA A 247 1.30 68.43 -13.44
N THR A 248 2.50 68.15 -13.95
CA THR A 248 3.70 68.01 -13.12
C THR A 248 4.24 69.37 -12.68
N THR A 249 5.02 69.42 -11.60
CA THR A 249 5.68 70.64 -11.14
C THR A 249 6.61 71.25 -12.21
N ALA A 250 7.28 70.41 -12.99
CA ALA A 250 8.11 70.83 -14.13
C ALA A 250 7.27 71.50 -15.24
N PHE A 251 6.11 70.94 -15.57
CA PHE A 251 5.19 71.55 -16.55
C PHE A 251 4.70 72.91 -16.05
N VAL A 252 4.27 73.01 -14.79
CA VAL A 252 3.81 74.29 -14.21
C VAL A 252 4.92 75.34 -14.25
N LEU A 253 6.13 74.99 -13.85
CA LEU A 253 7.27 75.90 -13.88
C LEU A 253 7.60 76.35 -15.32
N ALA A 254 7.58 75.45 -16.29
CA ALA A 254 7.86 75.77 -17.70
C ALA A 254 6.82 76.71 -18.34
N ASN A 255 5.53 76.59 -17.96
CA ASN A 255 4.51 77.53 -18.42
C ASN A 255 4.64 78.89 -17.73
N ILE A 256 5.03 78.94 -16.45
CA ILE A 256 5.26 80.18 -15.71
C ILE A 256 6.47 80.95 -16.24
N THR A 257 7.61 80.29 -16.48
CA THR A 257 8.80 80.95 -17.03
C THR A 257 8.56 81.52 -18.42
N ASN A 258 7.70 80.90 -19.22
CA ASN A 258 7.26 81.46 -20.50
C ASN A 258 6.30 82.66 -20.33
N THR A 259 5.64 82.79 -19.19
CA THR A 259 4.73 83.91 -18.87
C THR A 259 5.47 85.12 -18.27
N VAL A 260 6.60 84.92 -17.57
CA VAL A 260 7.34 85.98 -16.85
C VAL A 260 8.35 86.75 -17.73
N VAL A 261 8.58 86.34 -18.98
CA VAL A 261 9.23 87.22 -19.99
C VAL A 261 8.19 88.05 -20.76
N GLY A 262 6.95 88.12 -20.27
CA GLY A 262 6.07 89.26 -20.45
C GLY A 262 6.31 90.27 -19.33
N THR A 263 7.54 90.80 -19.25
CA THR A 263 7.82 91.96 -18.42
C THR A 263 6.72 92.99 -18.65
N ALA A 264 6.13 93.51 -17.57
CA ALA A 264 5.55 94.86 -17.54
C ALA A 264 6.67 95.93 -17.69
N ASN A 265 7.57 95.68 -18.65
CA ASN A 265 8.52 96.56 -19.27
C ASN A 265 8.38 96.30 -20.78
N ALA A 266 7.18 96.55 -21.28
CA ALA A 266 6.96 96.68 -22.71
C ALA A 266 7.74 97.92 -23.17
N GLY A 267 8.90 97.67 -23.77
CA GLY A 267 9.69 98.67 -24.46
C GLY A 267 10.88 99.18 -23.66
N LEU A 268 12.04 98.52 -23.84
CA LEU A 268 13.35 99.13 -24.09
C LEU A 268 14.38 98.00 -24.16
N SER A 269 14.50 97.38 -25.34
CA SER A 269 15.64 96.51 -25.63
C SER A 269 16.93 97.33 -25.53
N ALA A 270 17.96 96.76 -24.94
CA ALA A 270 19.30 97.30 -24.93
C ALA A 270 19.72 97.68 -26.37
N GLY A 271 19.97 98.98 -26.62
CA GLY A 271 20.57 99.46 -27.88
C GLY A 271 19.91 100.64 -28.59
N ALA A 272 18.73 101.14 -28.18
CA ALA A 272 18.11 102.27 -28.86
C ALA A 272 17.85 103.45 -27.91
N ILE A 273 18.83 104.36 -27.85
CA ILE A 273 18.73 105.73 -27.31
C ILE A 273 18.61 105.82 -25.77
N GLY A 274 19.54 105.23 -24.99
CA GLY A 274 19.73 105.50 -23.55
C GLY A 274 18.68 104.92 -22.59
N SER A 275 18.96 104.98 -21.27
CA SER A 275 18.10 104.41 -20.23
C SER A 275 16.96 105.36 -19.87
N TYR A 276 15.70 104.90 -19.95
CA TYR A 276 14.54 105.69 -19.57
C TYR A 276 13.92 105.19 -18.26
N THR A 277 13.32 106.09 -17.49
CA THR A 277 12.57 105.74 -16.28
C THR A 277 11.40 106.68 -16.06
N HIS A 278 10.33 106.18 -15.44
CA HIS A 278 9.28 107.01 -14.89
C HIS A 278 9.67 107.42 -13.47
N ALA A 279 9.73 108.72 -13.22
CA ALA A 279 10.13 109.24 -11.91
C ALA A 279 9.25 110.43 -11.49
N SER A 280 9.21 110.67 -10.18
CA SER A 280 8.63 111.89 -9.61
C SER A 280 9.74 112.89 -9.29
N ILE A 281 9.50 114.18 -9.51
CA ILE A 281 10.41 115.25 -9.09
C ILE A 281 10.27 115.43 -7.58
N ILE A 282 11.39 115.48 -6.85
CA ILE A 282 11.42 115.43 -5.38
C ILE A 282 11.08 116.79 -4.74
N SER A 283 11.28 117.92 -5.43
CA SER A 283 10.86 119.25 -4.93
C SER A 283 10.86 120.32 -6.02
N GLY A 284 9.76 121.09 -6.11
CA GLY A 284 9.67 122.48 -6.62
C GLY A 284 10.12 122.84 -8.03
N ALA A 285 10.84 121.98 -8.74
CA ALA A 285 11.39 122.29 -10.06
C ALA A 285 10.32 122.19 -11.15
N LEU A 286 10.01 123.31 -11.79
CA LEU A 286 9.27 123.34 -13.06
C LEU A 286 10.25 122.94 -14.17
N LEU A 287 10.15 121.72 -14.68
CA LEU A 287 10.95 121.25 -15.81
C LEU A 287 10.15 121.42 -17.10
N SER A 288 10.75 122.09 -18.09
CA SER A 288 10.26 122.09 -19.46
C SER A 288 10.74 120.85 -20.21
N LEU A 289 10.01 120.44 -21.25
CA LEU A 289 10.41 119.35 -22.14
C LEU A 289 11.85 119.58 -22.65
N GLY A 290 12.73 118.57 -22.49
CA GLY A 290 14.14 118.64 -22.84
C GLY A 290 15.07 119.21 -21.76
N GLY A 291 14.51 119.72 -20.65
CA GLY A 291 15.27 120.20 -19.50
C GLY A 291 16.05 119.08 -18.80
N THR A 292 17.17 119.45 -18.19
CA THR A 292 18.07 118.51 -17.50
C THR A 292 17.91 118.62 -15.99
N ILE A 293 17.90 117.50 -15.27
CA ILE A 293 17.86 117.41 -13.82
C ILE A 293 18.89 116.38 -13.32
N ALA A 294 19.52 116.65 -12.19
CA ALA A 294 20.36 115.67 -11.53
C ALA A 294 19.50 114.52 -10.99
N GLY A 295 20.02 113.29 -11.00
CA GLY A 295 19.34 112.13 -10.44
C GLY A 295 18.91 112.34 -8.98
N SER A 296 19.67 113.15 -8.23
CA SER A 296 19.34 113.55 -6.86
C SER A 296 18.02 114.31 -6.71
N GLY A 297 17.50 114.88 -7.79
CA GLY A 297 16.23 115.62 -7.83
C GLY A 297 15.02 114.79 -8.27
N ILE A 298 15.20 113.50 -8.60
CA ILE A 298 14.14 112.62 -9.09
C ILE A 298 14.12 111.29 -8.33
N ASN A 299 12.92 110.75 -8.10
CA ASN A 299 12.72 109.49 -7.39
C ASN A 299 12.20 108.41 -8.33
N ALA A 300 12.89 107.28 -8.43
CA ALA A 300 12.44 106.14 -9.21
C ALA A 300 11.25 105.47 -8.52
N GLY A 301 10.12 105.36 -9.24
CA GLY A 301 8.89 104.74 -8.74
C GLY A 301 7.70 105.70 -8.66
N ASN A 302 6.51 105.13 -8.75
CA ASN A 302 5.21 105.84 -8.74
C ASN A 302 4.83 106.42 -7.37
N SER A 303 5.75 107.03 -6.61
CA SER A 303 5.40 107.60 -5.31
C SER A 303 6.12 108.93 -5.05
N LYS A 304 5.34 110.00 -4.93
CA LYS A 304 5.77 111.32 -4.44
C LYS A 304 6.14 111.31 -2.93
N LEU A 305 6.12 110.15 -2.29
CA LEU A 305 6.48 109.97 -0.89
C LEU A 305 7.99 109.76 -0.79
N THR A 306 8.67 110.69 -0.11
CA THR A 306 10.07 110.63 0.32
C THR A 306 10.44 109.22 0.80
N GLY A 307 11.02 108.40 -0.08
CA GLY A 307 11.32 106.99 0.21
C GLY A 307 11.71 106.14 -1.00
N GLY A 308 11.50 106.59 -2.24
CA GLY A 308 12.09 105.95 -3.42
C GLY A 308 13.63 106.03 -3.43
N SER A 309 14.27 105.16 -4.22
CA SER A 309 15.71 105.26 -4.46
C SER A 309 16.01 106.49 -5.32
N VAL A 310 16.80 107.39 -4.76
CA VAL A 310 17.33 108.56 -5.47
C VAL A 310 18.19 108.08 -6.63
N LEU A 311 17.91 108.58 -7.84
CA LEU A 311 18.67 108.20 -9.02
C LEU A 311 20.04 108.89 -9.03
N THR A 312 21.00 108.32 -9.75
CA THR A 312 22.32 108.93 -9.96
C THR A 312 22.46 109.39 -11.41
N GLY A 313 23.46 110.22 -11.70
CA GLY A 313 23.72 110.73 -13.05
C GLY A 313 22.81 111.88 -13.46
N THR A 314 22.86 112.23 -14.74
CA THR A 314 22.12 113.37 -15.30
C THR A 314 20.97 112.88 -16.17
N TRP A 315 19.79 113.46 -15.99
CA TRP A 315 18.56 113.01 -16.63
C TRP A 315 17.89 114.15 -17.40
N ARG A 316 17.40 113.86 -18.61
CA ARG A 316 16.62 114.76 -19.44
C ARG A 316 15.14 114.46 -19.27
N TYR A 317 14.34 115.47 -18.97
CA TYR A 317 12.89 115.36 -18.89
C TYR A 317 12.29 115.25 -20.30
N MET A 318 11.46 114.24 -20.52
CA MET A 318 10.91 113.88 -21.83
C MET A 318 9.41 114.07 -21.95
N GLY A 319 8.77 114.60 -20.91
CA GLY A 319 7.34 114.87 -20.89
C GLY A 319 6.62 114.14 -19.76
N ARG A 320 5.32 114.45 -19.63
CA ARG A 320 4.47 113.94 -18.56
C ARG A 320 3.85 112.61 -19.00
N GLY A 321 4.07 111.55 -18.22
CA GLY A 321 3.35 110.29 -18.37
C GLY A 321 2.06 110.35 -17.55
N SER A 322 0.90 110.19 -18.19
CA SER A 322 -0.36 109.98 -17.48
C SER A 322 -0.63 108.48 -17.38
N THR A 323 -0.58 107.91 -16.17
CA THR A 323 -1.21 106.62 -15.91
C THR A 323 -2.64 106.88 -15.45
N SER A 324 -3.61 106.07 -15.88
CA SER A 324 -5.05 106.30 -15.66
C SER A 324 -5.52 106.33 -14.21
N GLN A 325 -4.64 106.26 -13.20
CA GLN A 325 -5.03 106.09 -11.80
C GLN A 325 -4.30 106.99 -10.79
N SER A 326 -3.63 108.07 -11.18
CA SER A 326 -3.20 109.05 -10.18
C SER A 326 -3.35 110.51 -10.64
N THR A 327 -3.79 111.36 -9.71
CA THR A 327 -3.69 112.82 -9.75
C THR A 327 -2.24 113.31 -9.62
N GLU A 328 -1.26 112.41 -9.62
CA GLU A 328 0.16 112.72 -9.43
C GLU A 328 0.88 112.83 -10.78
N SER A 329 1.60 113.93 -10.98
CA SER A 329 2.33 114.18 -12.24
C SER A 329 3.68 113.44 -12.23
N TYR A 330 3.76 112.29 -12.91
CA TYR A 330 5.02 111.60 -13.18
C TYR A 330 5.63 112.04 -14.52
N GLY A 331 6.96 112.08 -14.56
CA GLY A 331 7.74 112.39 -15.75
C GLY A 331 8.39 111.17 -16.35
N LEU A 332 8.49 111.11 -17.67
CA LEU A 332 9.45 110.23 -18.35
C LEU A 332 10.81 110.95 -18.37
N PHE A 333 11.85 110.25 -17.95
CA PHE A 333 13.22 110.78 -17.94
C PHE A 333 14.15 109.86 -18.72
N LEU A 334 15.04 110.45 -19.51
CA LEU A 334 16.13 109.77 -20.21
C LEU A 334 17.46 110.11 -19.58
N ARG A 335 18.24 109.10 -19.22
CA ARG A 335 19.60 109.29 -18.75
C ARG A 335 20.48 109.82 -19.88
N ILE A 336 21.10 110.96 -19.65
CA ILE A 336 22.02 111.63 -20.57
C ILE A 336 23.37 111.78 -19.86
N ALA A 337 24.14 110.68 -19.85
CA ALA A 337 25.35 110.42 -19.04
C ALA A 337 25.09 110.12 -17.55
#